data_AF-A0A7S0S5N2-F1
#
_entry.id   AF-A0A7S0S5N2-F1
#
_cell.length_a   1.000
_cell.length_b   1.000
_cell.length_c   1.000
_cell.angle_alpha   90.00
_cell.angle_beta   90.00
_cell.angle_gamma   90.00
#
_symmetry.space_group_name_H-M   'P 1'
#
loop_
_entity.id
_entity.type
_entity.pdbx_description
1 polymer ?
#
loop_
_entity_poly.entity_id
_entity_poly.type
_entity_poly.pdbx_seq_one_letter_code
_entity_poly.pdbx_strand_id
1 'polypeptide(L)'
;AGQYLPQTDFLLLVDADVMVSDFEQDVRCLLEHWGFGCEESEHSPLILQAEDPPGNPWNWWEFNKTHRVLNVNTGFMALRNHARTQWLWQRFQEECAHNYTQWQTVWYWDQGFWNGYVRPLMAPWEHIALKCDQANGFRWLTSHDRGYGCAGQHVTHAWGFGKMDIAQEMFRRLLMRWSGQLEANLAHEHSTYKQTFPFLTDS
;
A
#
# COMPACT_ATOMS: atom_id res chain seq x y z
N ALA A 1 5.04 -7.58 -25.94
CA ALA A 1 5.40 -7.27 -24.54
C ALA A 1 4.21 -7.62 -23.67
N GLY A 2 4.39 -8.44 -22.64
CA GLY A 2 3.30 -8.78 -21.72
C GLY A 2 2.91 -7.55 -20.90
N GLN A 3 1.62 -7.28 -20.76
CA GLN A 3 1.13 -6.29 -19.80
C GLN A 3 1.19 -6.93 -18.41
N TYR A 4 2.11 -6.47 -17.56
CA TYR A 4 2.29 -6.98 -16.20
C TYR A 4 1.42 -6.24 -15.15
N LEU A 5 0.86 -5.08 -15.50
CA LEU A 5 0.00 -4.28 -14.64
C LEU A 5 -1.41 -4.14 -15.25
N PRO A 6 -2.48 -4.07 -14.43
CA PRO A 6 -3.84 -3.80 -14.91
C PRO A 6 -3.92 -2.50 -15.72
N GLN A 7 -4.92 -2.35 -16.59
CA GLN A 7 -5.21 -1.10 -17.32
C GLN A 7 -5.85 -0.02 -16.42
N THR A 8 -5.35 0.14 -15.20
CA THR A 8 -5.76 1.19 -14.25
C THR A 8 -4.65 2.23 -14.15
N ASP A 9 -4.98 3.47 -13.74
CA ASP A 9 -3.98 4.54 -13.56
C ASP A 9 -2.98 4.19 -12.46
N PHE A 10 -3.47 3.50 -11.42
CA PHE A 10 -2.70 3.06 -10.27
C PHE A 10 -2.94 1.58 -9.96
N LEU A 11 -1.92 0.93 -9.42
CA LEU A 11 -2.00 -0.34 -8.71
C LEU A 11 -1.61 -0.10 -7.25
N LEU A 12 -2.45 -0.55 -6.33
CA LEU A 12 -2.14 -0.55 -4.90
C LEU A 12 -1.77 -1.97 -4.47
N LEU A 13 -0.64 -2.11 -3.80
CA LEU A 13 -0.21 -3.33 -3.13
C LEU A 13 -0.39 -3.09 -1.64
N VAL A 14 -1.14 -3.98 -0.99
CA VAL A 14 -1.52 -3.86 0.41
C VAL A 14 -1.38 -5.23 1.06
N ASP A 15 -0.55 -5.32 2.10
CA ASP A 15 -0.43 -6.52 2.92
C ASP A 15 -1.75 -6.81 3.64
N ALA A 16 -1.99 -8.09 3.94
CA ALA A 16 -3.23 -8.53 4.56
C ALA A 16 -3.43 -8.01 5.99
N ASP A 17 -2.38 -7.48 6.62
CA ASP A 17 -2.37 -6.88 7.95
C ASP A 17 -2.25 -5.34 7.92
N VAL A 18 -2.45 -4.74 6.75
CA VAL A 18 -2.53 -3.29 6.54
C VAL A 18 -3.97 -2.82 6.44
N MET A 19 -4.26 -1.68 7.05
CA MET A 19 -5.60 -1.08 7.12
C MET A 19 -5.54 0.42 6.86
N VAL A 20 -6.50 0.95 6.11
CA VAL A 20 -6.74 2.40 6.07
C VAL A 20 -7.41 2.80 7.40
N SER A 21 -6.88 3.82 8.05
CA SER A 21 -7.31 4.23 9.40
C SER A 21 -8.65 4.95 9.42
N ASP A 22 -9.00 5.64 8.33
CA ASP A 22 -10.29 6.31 8.13
C ASP A 22 -10.99 5.76 6.88
N PHE A 23 -12.16 5.17 7.06
CA PHE A 23 -12.91 4.52 5.98
C PHE A 23 -13.73 5.50 5.12
N GLU A 24 -13.92 6.73 5.61
CA GLU A 24 -14.56 7.80 4.84
C GLU A 24 -13.54 8.54 3.98
N GLN A 25 -12.24 8.30 4.19
CA GLN A 25 -11.17 8.90 3.42
C GLN A 25 -11.06 8.25 2.04
N ASP A 26 -11.27 9.07 1.00
CA ASP A 26 -11.05 8.67 -0.38
C ASP A 26 -9.54 8.44 -0.64
N VAL A 27 -9.21 7.26 -1.17
CA VAL A 27 -7.84 6.86 -1.47
C VAL A 27 -7.18 7.80 -2.49
N ARG A 28 -7.93 8.34 -3.45
CA ARG A 28 -7.41 9.32 -4.41
C ARG A 28 -7.01 10.61 -3.71
N CYS A 29 -7.85 11.13 -2.80
CA CYS A 29 -7.51 12.31 -2.02
C CYS A 29 -6.27 12.08 -1.15
N LEU A 30 -6.10 10.86 -0.64
CA LEU A 30 -4.92 10.49 0.14
C LEU A 30 -3.64 10.43 -0.74
N LEU A 31 -3.72 9.85 -1.93
CA LEU A 31 -2.61 9.86 -2.89
C LEU A 31 -2.26 11.28 -3.33
N GLU A 32 -3.25 12.13 -3.62
CA GLU A 32 -3.05 13.55 -3.95
C GLU A 32 -2.39 14.32 -2.79
N HIS A 33 -2.85 14.07 -1.54
CA HIS A 33 -2.25 14.65 -0.33
C HIS A 33 -0.75 14.34 -0.22
N TRP A 34 -0.35 13.14 -0.62
CA TRP A 34 1.05 12.71 -0.62
C TRP A 34 1.85 13.09 -1.87
N GLY A 35 1.26 13.85 -2.80
CA GLY A 35 1.91 14.24 -4.05
C GLY A 35 1.98 13.13 -5.11
N PHE A 36 1.16 12.09 -4.98
CA PHE A 36 1.02 10.97 -5.91
C PHE A 36 -0.29 11.03 -6.71
N GLY A 37 -0.76 12.24 -7.01
CA GLY A 37 -2.04 12.47 -7.69
C GLY A 37 -2.08 12.07 -9.17
N CYS A 38 -3.24 12.21 -9.81
CA CYS A 38 -3.45 11.80 -11.20
C CYS A 38 -2.69 12.64 -12.25
N GLU A 39 -2.24 13.85 -11.91
CA GLU A 39 -1.58 14.73 -12.87
C GLU A 39 -0.18 14.18 -13.24
N GLU A 40 -0.06 13.75 -14.49
CA GLU A 40 1.19 13.27 -15.06
C GLU A 40 1.99 14.39 -15.70
N SER A 41 3.26 14.44 -15.32
CA SER A 41 4.31 15.28 -15.86
C SER A 41 5.55 14.41 -16.08
N GLU A 42 6.53 14.91 -16.84
CA GLU A 42 7.80 14.21 -17.09
C GLU A 42 8.52 13.79 -15.78
N HIS A 43 8.26 14.49 -14.68
CA HIS A 43 8.83 14.21 -13.36
C HIS A 43 7.79 13.78 -12.32
N SER A 44 6.65 13.24 -12.76
CA SER A 44 5.66 12.70 -11.82
C SER A 44 6.20 11.44 -11.14
N PRO A 45 6.03 11.31 -9.82
CA PRO A 45 6.45 10.11 -9.10
C PRO A 45 5.74 8.86 -9.61
N LEU A 46 6.49 7.75 -9.63
CA LEU A 46 6.05 6.49 -10.20
C LEU A 46 5.68 5.46 -9.13
N ILE A 47 6.30 5.55 -7.97
CA ILE A 47 6.10 4.63 -6.85
C ILE A 47 6.02 5.42 -5.55
N LEU A 48 5.16 4.98 -4.64
CA LEU A 48 5.04 5.51 -3.30
C LEU A 48 5.06 4.35 -2.31
N GLN A 49 5.87 4.48 -1.24
CA GLN A 49 6.02 3.48 -0.18
C GLN A 49 6.28 4.17 1.14
N ALA A 50 6.04 3.50 2.25
CA ALA A 50 6.28 4.06 3.57
C ALA A 50 7.64 3.66 4.15
N GLU A 51 8.28 4.54 4.92
CA GLU A 51 9.58 4.33 5.57
C GLU A 51 9.54 3.23 6.66
N ASP A 52 10.65 2.50 6.83
CA ASP A 52 10.82 1.45 7.85
C ASP A 52 12.30 1.09 8.13
N PRO A 53 12.94 1.49 9.24
CA PRO A 53 12.52 2.50 10.22
C PRO A 53 12.77 3.93 9.70
N PRO A 54 12.10 4.95 10.28
CA PRO A 54 12.22 6.34 9.83
C PRO A 54 13.63 6.91 10.03
N GLY A 55 13.99 7.89 9.21
CA GLY A 55 15.22 8.68 9.38
C GLY A 55 16.52 8.01 8.89
N ASN A 56 16.43 6.88 8.20
CA ASN A 56 17.61 6.25 7.59
C ASN A 56 17.93 6.82 6.19
N PRO A 57 19.20 6.79 5.77
CA PRO A 57 19.57 7.21 4.41
C PRO A 57 18.85 6.42 3.33
N TRP A 58 18.58 7.09 2.20
CA TRP A 58 17.81 6.56 1.06
C TRP A 58 18.16 5.11 0.67
N ASN A 59 19.44 4.79 0.59
CA ASN A 59 19.97 3.50 0.15
C ASN A 59 20.50 2.62 1.30
N TRP A 60 20.12 2.90 2.55
CA TRP A 60 20.64 2.15 3.69
C TRP A 60 20.02 0.75 3.75
N TRP A 61 20.90 -0.24 3.83
CA TRP A 61 20.55 -1.65 3.94
C TRP A 61 21.53 -2.34 4.87
N GLU A 62 21.01 -3.04 5.89
CA GLU A 62 21.79 -3.93 6.74
C GLU A 62 20.97 -5.17 7.10
N PHE A 63 21.56 -6.35 6.88
CA PHE A 63 20.94 -7.64 7.19
C PHE A 63 21.92 -8.52 7.97
N ASN A 64 21.67 -8.70 9.27
CA ASN A 64 22.23 -9.82 10.03
C ASN A 64 21.18 -10.36 11.02
N LYS A 65 21.42 -11.54 11.63
CA LYS A 65 20.46 -12.24 12.51
C LYS A 65 19.93 -11.39 13.69
N THR A 66 20.56 -10.25 13.99
CA THR A 66 20.22 -9.37 15.11
C THR A 66 19.85 -7.94 14.70
N HIS A 67 20.01 -7.55 13.44
CA HIS A 67 19.74 -6.19 12.97
C HIS A 67 18.95 -6.20 11.65
N ARG A 68 17.84 -5.46 11.62
CA ARG A 68 17.01 -5.22 10.43
C ARG A 68 17.14 -3.75 10.06
N VAL A 69 17.56 -3.43 8.83
CA VAL A 69 17.34 -2.07 8.28
C VAL A 69 16.93 -2.16 6.81
N LEU A 70 15.70 -1.72 6.50
CA LEU A 70 15.06 -1.84 5.18
C LEU A 70 14.25 -0.58 4.86
N ASN A 71 14.94 0.49 4.48
CA ASN A 71 14.46 1.88 4.54
C ASN A 71 13.04 2.20 3.99
N VAL A 72 12.40 1.37 3.16
CA VAL A 72 10.93 1.42 2.96
C VAL A 72 10.29 0.04 3.05
N ASN A 73 9.03 0.02 3.47
CA ASN A 73 8.18 -1.14 3.66
C ASN A 73 7.35 -1.42 2.40
N THR A 74 7.24 -2.69 2.02
CA THR A 74 6.48 -3.14 0.85
C THR A 74 5.03 -3.48 1.17
N GLY A 75 4.61 -3.45 2.43
CA GLY A 75 3.24 -3.78 2.81
C GLY A 75 2.20 -2.72 2.45
N PHE A 76 2.62 -1.51 2.12
CA PHE A 76 1.77 -0.54 1.42
C PHE A 76 2.57 0.14 0.32
N MET A 77 2.16 -0.08 -0.93
CA MET A 77 2.76 0.56 -2.10
C MET A 77 1.67 1.07 -3.05
N ALA A 78 1.91 2.24 -3.63
CA ALA A 78 1.18 2.71 -4.81
C ALA A 78 2.11 2.74 -6.01
N LEU A 79 1.66 2.19 -7.13
CA LEU A 79 2.40 2.07 -8.37
C LEU A 79 1.60 2.76 -9.47
N ARG A 80 2.20 3.74 -10.14
CA ARG A 80 1.61 4.37 -11.33
C ARG A 80 1.79 3.46 -12.53
N ASN A 81 0.76 3.28 -13.34
CA ASN A 81 0.85 2.50 -14.56
C ASN A 81 1.62 3.25 -15.64
N HIS A 82 2.94 3.11 -15.60
CA HIS A 82 3.86 3.76 -16.51
C HIS A 82 4.86 2.72 -17.03
N ALA A 83 5.35 2.88 -18.27
CA ALA A 83 6.28 1.93 -18.89
C ALA A 83 7.53 1.70 -18.02
N ARG A 84 8.00 2.76 -17.36
CA ARG A 84 9.12 2.69 -16.41
C ARG A 84 8.79 1.87 -15.16
N THR A 85 7.59 2.01 -14.61
CA THR A 85 7.11 1.19 -13.49
C THR A 85 7.03 -0.28 -13.88
N GLN A 86 6.50 -0.58 -15.07
CA GLN A 86 6.43 -1.95 -15.59
C GLN A 86 7.83 -2.56 -15.75
N TRP A 87 8.81 -1.78 -16.23
CA TRP A 87 10.20 -2.23 -16.31
C TRP A 87 10.80 -2.54 -14.93
N LEU A 88 10.60 -1.65 -13.94
CA LEU A 88 11.07 -1.87 -12.56
C LEU A 88 10.41 -3.13 -11.95
N TRP A 89 9.12 -3.33 -12.21
CA TRP A 89 8.38 -4.50 -11.75
C TRP A 89 8.87 -5.80 -12.40
N GLN A 90 9.17 -5.78 -13.70
CA GLN A 90 9.77 -6.91 -14.39
C GLN A 90 11.14 -7.24 -13.79
N ARG A 91 11.98 -6.23 -13.50
CA ARG A 91 13.26 -6.43 -12.81
C ARG A 91 13.07 -7.08 -11.45
N PHE A 92 12.08 -6.64 -10.67
CA PHE A 92 11.76 -7.27 -9.38
C PHE A 92 11.45 -8.76 -9.54
N GLN A 93 10.57 -9.12 -10.48
CA GLN A 93 10.22 -10.53 -10.72
C GLN A 93 11.40 -11.37 -11.19
N GLU A 94 12.23 -10.84 -12.08
CA GLU A 94 13.44 -11.51 -12.57
C GLU A 94 14.44 -11.77 -11.43
N GLU A 95 14.67 -10.78 -10.56
CA GLU A 95 15.56 -10.95 -9.40
C GLU A 95 14.98 -11.98 -8.41
N CYS A 96 13.67 -11.93 -8.13
CA CYS A 96 13.02 -12.92 -7.27
C CYS A 96 13.08 -14.35 -7.86
N ALA A 97 13.07 -14.51 -9.19
CA ALA A 97 13.08 -15.80 -9.86
C ALA A 97 14.48 -16.43 -9.96
N HIS A 98 15.53 -15.61 -10.13
CA HIS A 98 16.87 -16.09 -10.47
C HIS A 98 17.89 -16.04 -9.33
N ASN A 99 17.65 -15.22 -8.29
CA ASN A 99 18.71 -14.80 -7.38
C ASN A 99 18.33 -15.02 -5.90
N TYR A 100 19.09 -15.90 -5.23
CA TYR A 100 19.30 -16.05 -3.77
C TYR A 100 18.36 -16.92 -2.91
N THR A 101 18.95 -18.02 -2.42
CA THR A 101 18.49 -18.86 -1.30
C THR A 101 18.57 -18.17 0.08
N GLN A 102 19.32 -17.07 0.21
CA GLN A 102 19.55 -16.39 1.49
C GLN A 102 18.28 -15.73 2.05
N TRP A 103 17.40 -15.24 1.17
CA TRP A 103 16.19 -14.50 1.56
C TRP A 103 14.97 -15.40 1.79
N GLN A 104 14.95 -16.61 1.22
CA GLN A 104 13.85 -17.57 1.40
C GLN A 104 13.66 -18.03 2.85
N THR A 105 14.60 -17.70 3.74
CA THR A 105 14.56 -18.07 5.17
C THR A 105 14.00 -16.97 6.07
N VAL A 106 13.61 -15.82 5.51
CA VAL A 106 13.03 -14.69 6.25
C VAL A 106 11.72 -14.24 5.64
N TRP A 107 10.76 -13.85 6.48
CA TRP A 107 9.38 -13.56 6.11
C TRP A 107 9.21 -12.23 5.33
N TYR A 108 10.24 -11.38 5.26
CA TYR A 108 10.25 -10.07 4.60
C TYR A 108 11.17 -10.05 3.37
N TRP A 109 11.23 -11.17 2.64
CA TRP A 109 12.16 -11.36 1.53
C TRP A 109 11.90 -10.36 0.40
N ASP A 110 10.64 -10.12 0.06
CA ASP A 110 10.19 -9.16 -0.95
C ASP A 110 10.67 -7.72 -0.65
N GLN A 111 10.54 -7.28 0.61
CA GLN A 111 11.03 -5.97 1.07
C GLN A 111 12.55 -5.85 0.92
N GLY A 112 13.28 -6.93 1.21
CA GLY A 112 14.73 -7.01 1.03
C GLY A 112 15.16 -6.88 -0.43
N PHE A 113 14.53 -7.67 -1.32
CA PHE A 113 14.81 -7.63 -2.74
C PHE A 113 14.51 -6.27 -3.36
N TRP A 114 13.33 -5.72 -3.03
CA TRP A 114 12.91 -4.43 -3.55
C TRP A 114 13.91 -3.32 -3.20
N ASN A 115 14.27 -3.20 -1.93
CA ASN A 115 15.20 -2.17 -1.46
C ASN A 115 16.63 -2.38 -1.94
N GLY A 116 17.08 -3.65 -2.03
CA GLY A 116 18.46 -3.97 -2.40
C GLY A 116 18.75 -3.90 -3.90
N TYR A 117 17.75 -4.20 -4.74
CA TYR A 117 17.97 -4.39 -6.18
C TYR A 117 17.14 -3.48 -7.07
N VAL A 118 15.88 -3.21 -6.71
CA VAL A 118 14.97 -2.44 -7.58
C VAL A 118 15.08 -0.95 -7.30
N ARG A 119 14.96 -0.55 -6.03
CA ARG A 119 15.00 0.85 -5.61
C ARG A 119 16.28 1.60 -6.02
N PRO A 120 17.49 1.00 -6.00
CA PRO A 120 18.70 1.68 -6.47
C PRO A 120 18.70 2.00 -7.97
N LEU A 121 17.82 1.37 -8.76
CA LEU A 121 17.68 1.65 -10.20
C LEU A 121 16.80 2.88 -10.46
N MET A 122 16.14 3.41 -9.43
CA MET A 122 15.20 4.51 -9.54
C MET A 122 15.91 5.86 -9.46
N ALA A 123 15.45 6.83 -10.24
CA ALA A 123 15.82 8.23 -10.06
C ALA A 123 15.16 8.79 -8.79
N PRO A 124 15.75 9.79 -8.11
CA PRO A 124 15.23 10.31 -6.85
C PRO A 124 13.77 10.81 -6.91
N TRP A 125 13.34 11.33 -8.07
CA TRP A 125 11.97 11.83 -8.27
C TRP A 125 10.95 10.73 -8.60
N GLU A 126 11.39 9.51 -8.94
CA GLU A 126 10.50 8.40 -9.29
C GLU A 126 9.83 7.77 -8.05
N HIS A 127 10.32 8.05 -6.83
CA HIS A 127 9.84 7.42 -5.60
C HIS A 127 9.52 8.43 -4.49
N ILE A 128 8.33 8.31 -3.92
CA ILE A 128 7.93 9.00 -2.70
C ILE A 128 8.08 8.04 -1.51
N ALA A 129 8.98 8.38 -0.59
CA ALA A 129 9.06 7.72 0.71
C ALA A 129 8.18 8.48 1.71
N LEU A 130 7.05 7.88 2.08
CA LEU A 130 6.15 8.40 3.11
C LEU A 130 6.73 8.17 4.48
N LYS A 131 6.57 9.15 5.36
CA LYS A 131 6.90 8.96 6.77
C LYS A 131 6.07 7.81 7.37
N CYS A 132 6.69 6.98 8.19
CA CYS A 132 6.02 5.83 8.81
C CYS A 132 4.82 6.23 9.69
N ASP A 133 4.82 7.45 10.25
CA ASP A 133 3.71 7.99 11.04
C ASP A 133 2.46 8.25 10.19
N GLN A 134 2.60 8.40 8.87
CA GLN A 134 1.49 8.55 7.93
C GLN A 134 0.95 7.20 7.47
N ALA A 135 1.82 6.28 7.05
CA ALA A 135 1.40 5.15 6.22
C ALA A 135 2.04 3.77 6.53
N ASN A 136 2.67 3.60 7.69
CA ASN A 136 3.28 2.33 8.10
C ASN A 136 3.51 2.35 9.61
N GLY A 137 2.46 2.57 10.38
CA GLY A 137 2.57 2.60 11.83
C GLY A 137 1.55 1.69 12.48
N PHE A 138 1.82 1.28 13.72
CA PHE A 138 0.88 0.49 14.50
C PHE A 138 0.54 1.23 15.80
N ARG A 139 -0.50 2.06 15.74
CA ARG A 139 -0.96 2.91 16.84
C ARG A 139 -1.15 2.17 18.17
N TRP A 140 -1.44 0.87 18.16
CA TRP A 140 -1.69 0.09 19.38
C TRP A 140 -0.42 -0.38 20.10
N LEU A 141 0.76 -0.26 19.49
CA LEU A 141 2.05 -0.52 20.15
C LEU A 141 2.59 0.69 20.94
N THR A 142 1.94 1.86 20.87
CA THR A 142 2.45 3.11 21.47
C THR A 142 2.35 3.16 23.00
N SER A 143 1.81 2.14 23.68
CA SER A 143 1.65 2.22 25.13
C SER A 143 2.82 1.65 25.93
N HIS A 144 3.60 0.68 25.41
CA HIS A 144 4.59 -0.02 26.24
C HIS A 144 5.89 -0.46 25.55
N ASP A 145 5.97 -0.42 24.22
CA ASP A 145 7.21 -0.74 23.50
C ASP A 145 7.78 0.50 22.83
N ARG A 146 9.07 0.44 22.52
CA ARG A 146 9.92 1.47 21.91
C ARG A 146 9.47 1.83 20.47
N GLY A 147 8.19 2.15 20.28
CA GLY A 147 7.63 2.53 18.99
C GLY A 147 8.34 3.77 18.50
N TYR A 148 8.99 3.67 17.34
CA TYR A 148 9.77 4.72 16.68
C TYR A 148 8.92 5.95 16.24
N GLY A 149 7.83 6.26 16.93
CA GLY A 149 6.91 7.36 16.58
C GLY A 149 5.97 7.07 15.41
N CYS A 150 6.01 5.87 14.83
CA CYS A 150 5.18 5.48 13.69
C CYS A 150 3.74 5.17 14.11
N ALA A 151 2.87 6.19 14.11
CA ALA A 151 1.46 6.05 14.48
C ALA A 151 0.61 5.38 13.38
N GLY A 152 0.92 5.61 12.10
CA GLY A 152 0.14 5.11 10.97
C GLY A 152 -1.22 5.81 10.90
N GLN A 153 -1.21 7.14 10.77
CA GLN A 153 -2.39 8.02 10.85
C GLN A 153 -3.43 7.73 9.77
N HIS A 154 -2.99 7.41 8.56
CA HIS A 154 -3.86 7.13 7.41
C HIS A 154 -3.81 5.66 7.01
N VAL A 155 -2.64 5.03 7.13
CA VAL A 155 -2.47 3.59 6.91
C VAL A 155 -1.76 2.99 8.11
N THR A 156 -2.44 2.05 8.75
CA THR A 156 -1.98 1.29 9.91
C THR A 156 -1.49 -0.09 9.46
N HIS A 157 -0.30 -0.51 9.88
CA HIS A 157 0.31 -1.80 9.51
C HIS A 157 0.58 -2.62 10.78
N ALA A 158 -0.07 -3.77 10.95
CA ALA A 158 0.03 -4.60 12.14
C ALA A 158 1.19 -5.61 12.10
N TRP A 159 2.44 -5.12 12.00
CA TRP A 159 3.63 -5.98 11.83
C TRP A 159 3.71 -7.14 12.85
N GLY A 160 3.91 -8.36 12.32
CA GLY A 160 4.36 -9.53 13.08
C GLY A 160 3.28 -10.54 13.49
N PHE A 161 3.73 -11.78 13.67
CA PHE A 161 2.90 -12.95 14.01
C PHE A 161 2.15 -12.77 15.35
N GLY A 162 0.85 -13.06 15.34
CA GLY A 162 -0.03 -12.99 16.53
C GLY A 162 -1.03 -11.83 16.55
N LYS A 163 -1.01 -10.96 15.53
CA LYS A 163 -1.97 -9.85 15.38
C LYS A 163 -2.78 -9.89 14.08
N MET A 164 -2.55 -10.89 13.24
CA MET A 164 -3.35 -11.14 12.03
C MET A 164 -4.85 -11.26 12.34
N ASP A 165 -5.21 -11.90 13.46
CA ASP A 165 -6.61 -12.03 13.85
C ASP A 165 -7.28 -10.67 14.12
N ILE A 166 -6.52 -9.69 14.65
CA ILE A 166 -6.99 -8.33 14.88
C ILE A 166 -7.16 -7.60 13.54
N ALA A 167 -6.18 -7.69 12.65
CA ALA A 167 -6.25 -7.05 11.34
C ALA A 167 -7.38 -7.65 10.47
N GLN A 168 -7.54 -8.98 10.48
CA GLN A 168 -8.62 -9.67 9.78
C GLN A 168 -10.00 -9.36 10.36
N GLU A 169 -10.13 -9.28 11.69
CA GLU A 169 -11.39 -8.89 12.34
C GLU A 169 -11.75 -7.43 12.02
N MET A 170 -10.77 -6.52 12.01
CA MET A 170 -10.98 -5.14 11.59
C MET A 170 -11.38 -5.06 10.12
N PHE A 171 -10.71 -5.82 9.23
CA PHE A 171 -11.08 -5.92 7.82
C PHE A 171 -12.49 -6.50 7.61
N ARG A 172 -12.90 -7.52 8.39
CA ARG A 172 -14.27 -8.06 8.36
C ARG A 172 -15.31 -7.03 8.78
N ARG A 173 -15.06 -6.27 9.85
CA ARG A 173 -15.96 -5.18 10.29
C ARG A 173 -16.10 -4.09 9.23
N LEU A 174 -15.01 -3.80 8.54
CA LEU A 174 -14.93 -2.92 7.38
C LEU A 174 -15.84 -3.40 6.25
N LEU A 175 -15.67 -4.65 5.83
CA LEU A 175 -16.48 -5.28 4.77
C LEU A 175 -17.97 -5.30 5.12
N MET A 176 -18.33 -5.61 6.37
CA MET A 176 -19.72 -5.60 6.84
C MET A 176 -20.34 -4.19 6.83
N ARG A 177 -19.54 -3.15 7.10
CA ARG A 177 -20.00 -1.75 7.05
C ARG A 177 -20.16 -1.28 5.60
N TRP A 178 -19.22 -1.64 4.73
CA TRP A 178 -19.32 -1.37 3.30
C TRP A 178 -20.44 -2.12 2.62
N SER A 179 -20.71 -3.38 2.95
CA SER A 179 -21.85 -4.12 2.39
C SER A 179 -23.18 -3.50 2.84
N GLY A 180 -23.30 -3.10 4.10
CA GLY A 180 -24.48 -2.38 4.59
C GLY A 180 -24.69 -1.01 3.92
N GLN A 181 -23.61 -0.25 3.66
CA GLN A 181 -23.69 1.01 2.91
C GLN A 181 -23.95 0.79 1.43
N LEU A 182 -23.38 -0.24 0.80
CA LEU A 182 -23.63 -0.57 -0.60
C LEU A 182 -25.08 -1.01 -0.80
N GLU A 183 -25.62 -1.86 0.08
CA GLU A 183 -27.04 -2.23 0.08
C GLU A 183 -27.96 -1.02 0.32
N ALA A 184 -27.59 -0.12 1.24
CA ALA A 184 -28.35 1.11 1.48
C ALA A 184 -28.30 2.08 0.28
N ASN A 185 -27.15 2.22 -0.36
CA ASN A 185 -26.97 3.08 -1.53
C ASN A 185 -27.70 2.50 -2.76
N LEU A 186 -27.60 1.20 -2.99
CA LEU A 186 -28.35 0.51 -4.05
C LEU A 186 -29.86 0.60 -3.82
N ALA A 187 -30.32 0.47 -2.57
CA ALA A 187 -31.73 0.63 -2.23
C ALA A 187 -32.20 2.09 -2.43
N HIS A 188 -31.37 3.07 -2.09
CA HIS A 188 -31.65 4.48 -2.30
C HIS A 188 -31.74 4.81 -3.79
N GLU A 189 -30.76 4.39 -4.59
CA GLU A 189 -30.77 4.55 -6.05
C GLU A 189 -31.97 3.86 -6.71
N HIS A 190 -32.34 2.64 -6.28
CA HIS A 190 -33.55 1.98 -6.75
C HIS A 190 -34.83 2.76 -6.41
N SER A 191 -34.88 3.40 -5.23
CA SER A 191 -36.02 4.24 -4.83
C SER A 191 -36.10 5.52 -5.68
N THR A 192 -34.96 6.15 -5.95
CA THR A 192 -34.86 7.36 -6.76
C THR A 192 -35.18 7.06 -8.23
N TYR A 193 -34.75 5.90 -8.75
CA TYR A 193 -35.07 5.46 -10.10
C TYR A 193 -36.58 5.20 -10.27
N LYS A 194 -37.24 4.56 -9.29
CA LYS A 194 -38.70 4.37 -9.27
C LYS A 194 -39.49 5.69 -9.17
N GLN A 195 -38.97 6.68 -8.45
CA GLN A 195 -39.59 8.00 -8.36
C GLN A 195 -39.40 8.83 -9.65
N THR A 196 -38.27 8.67 -10.32
CA THR A 196 -37.94 9.45 -11.54
C THR A 196 -38.57 8.84 -12.80
N PHE A 197 -38.77 7.52 -12.84
CA PHE A 197 -39.37 6.80 -13.97
C PHE A 197 -40.45 5.79 -13.52
N PRO A 198 -41.60 6.26 -13.02
CA PRO A 198 -42.63 5.39 -12.45
C PRO A 198 -43.33 4.48 -13.47
N PHE A 199 -43.09 4.67 -14.76
CA PHE A 199 -43.76 3.95 -15.86
C PHE A 199 -42.98 2.75 -16.40
N LEU A 200 -41.76 2.50 -15.91
CA LEU A 200 -40.87 1.46 -16.43
C LEU A 200 -40.83 0.17 -15.60
N THR A 201 -41.65 0.01 -14.55
CA THR A 201 -41.52 -1.13 -13.63
C THR A 201 -42.60 -2.21 -13.73
N ASP A 202 -43.48 -2.19 -14.74
CA ASP A 202 -44.41 -3.30 -14.97
C ASP A 202 -44.28 -3.84 -16.41
N SER A 203 -43.37 -4.79 -16.57
CA SER A 203 -43.38 -5.80 -17.64
C SER A 203 -42.69 -7.07 -17.17
#